data_AF-A0A969IC03-F1
#
_entry.id   AF-A0A969IC03-F1
#
_cell.length_a   1.000
_cell.length_b   1.000
_cell.length_c   1.000
_cell.angle_alpha   90.00
_cell.angle_beta   90.00
_cell.angle_gamma   90.00
#
_symmetry.space_group_name_H-M   'P 1'
#
loop_
_entity.id
_entity.type
_entity.pdbx_description
1 polymer ?
#
loop_
_entity_poly.entity_id
_entity_poly.type
_entity_poly.pdbx_seq_one_letter_code
_entity_poly.pdbx_strand_id
1 'polypeptide(L)'
;MQFRLLRELIRTSDFISLNVPLDDSTRHMIGASELALMKPTAIIVNTSRGPVIDEKVLYRTLSENKIFGAGLDVFDEEPPRPTIRC
;
A
#
# COMPACT_ATOMS: atom_id res chain seq x y z
N MET A 1 -22.31 2.16 9.50
CA MET A 1 -21.12 2.61 8.76
C MET A 1 -20.25 3.39 9.72
N GLN A 2 -19.00 3.00 9.93
CA GLN A 2 -18.13 3.64 10.92
C GLN A 2 -16.98 4.32 10.20
N PHE A 3 -16.89 5.64 10.33
CA PHE A 3 -15.80 6.43 9.79
C PHE A 3 -14.69 6.56 10.82
N ARG A 4 -13.45 6.55 10.32
CA ARG A 4 -12.23 6.64 11.11
C ARG A 4 -11.20 7.45 10.34
N LEU A 5 -10.27 8.06 11.07
CA LEU A 5 -9.12 8.72 10.46
C LEU A 5 -8.22 7.66 9.81
N LEU A 6 -7.58 8.02 8.68
CA LEU A 6 -6.76 7.10 7.89
C LEU A 6 -5.69 6.37 8.75
N ARG A 7 -4.95 7.12 9.58
CA ARG A 7 -3.90 6.55 10.44
C ARG A 7 -4.47 5.58 11.48
N GLU A 8 -5.70 5.80 11.95
CA GLU A 8 -6.36 4.87 12.86
C GLU A 8 -6.73 3.57 12.15
N LEU A 9 -7.32 3.68 10.95
CA LEU A 9 -7.64 2.52 10.10
C LEU A 9 -6.38 1.68 9.85
N ILE A 10 -5.30 2.32 9.41
CA ILE A 10 -4.02 1.64 9.10
C ILE A 10 -3.48 0.87 10.30
N ARG A 11 -3.50 1.49 11.50
CA ARG A 11 -2.96 0.88 12.71
C ARG A 11 -3.77 -0.32 13.21
N THR A 12 -5.09 -0.31 13.00
CA THR A 12 -5.99 -1.33 13.57
C THR A 12 -6.38 -2.44 12.61
N SER A 13 -6.22 -2.24 11.30
CA SER A 13 -6.65 -3.21 10.28
C SER A 13 -5.67 -4.36 10.10
N ASP A 14 -6.23 -5.56 9.90
CA ASP A 14 -5.47 -6.75 9.45
C ASP A 14 -5.39 -6.81 7.92
N PHE A 15 -6.39 -6.25 7.23
CA PHE A 15 -6.44 -6.14 5.78
C PHE A 15 -6.83 -4.73 5.37
N ILE A 16 -6.12 -4.15 4.40
CA ILE A 16 -6.41 -2.83 3.85
C ILE A 16 -6.55 -2.98 2.33
N SER A 17 -7.70 -2.60 1.77
CA SER A 17 -7.92 -2.53 0.32
C SER A 17 -8.07 -1.08 -0.11
N LEU A 18 -7.23 -0.63 -1.04
CA LEU A 18 -7.23 0.74 -1.54
C LEU A 18 -8.18 0.89 -2.71
N ASN A 19 -9.16 1.77 -2.57
CA ASN A 19 -10.19 2.07 -3.56
C ASN A 19 -10.34 3.59 -3.68
N VAL A 20 -9.26 4.26 -4.06
CA VAL A 20 -9.19 5.73 -4.19
C VAL A 20 -8.80 6.11 -5.62
N PRO A 21 -9.27 7.26 -6.14
CA PRO A 21 -8.73 7.80 -7.39
C PRO A 21 -7.28 8.21 -7.19
N LEU A 22 -6.53 8.34 -8.29
CA LEU A 22 -5.20 8.97 -8.26
C LEU A 22 -5.33 10.45 -8.61
N ASP A 23 -4.97 11.29 -7.64
CA ASP A 23 -4.82 12.73 -7.77
C ASP A 23 -3.68 13.19 -6.84
N ASP A 24 -3.45 14.51 -6.74
CA ASP A 24 -2.37 15.06 -5.91
C ASP A 24 -2.52 14.74 -4.42
N SER A 25 -3.73 14.48 -3.93
CA SER A 25 -4.00 14.16 -2.52
C SER A 25 -3.78 12.68 -2.19
N THR A 26 -3.94 11.80 -3.18
CA THR A 26 -3.80 10.35 -2.99
C THR A 26 -2.46 9.80 -3.50
N ARG A 27 -1.70 10.61 -4.25
CA ARG A 27 -0.37 10.23 -4.73
C ARG A 27 0.58 10.00 -3.54
N HIS A 28 1.09 8.78 -3.45
CA HIS A 28 1.91 8.27 -2.35
C HIS A 28 1.25 8.46 -0.98
N MET A 29 -0.09 8.43 -0.92
CA MET A 29 -0.85 8.49 0.34
C MET A 29 -0.42 7.38 1.30
N ILE A 30 -0.05 6.21 0.77
CA ILE A 30 0.56 5.13 1.55
C ILE A 30 2.07 5.15 1.32
N GLY A 31 2.77 5.84 2.22
CA GLY A 31 4.23 5.92 2.23
C GLY A 31 4.84 5.20 3.42
N ALA A 32 6.07 5.60 3.78
CA ALA A 32 6.84 4.95 4.85
C ALA A 32 6.20 5.09 6.23
N SER A 33 5.57 6.25 6.49
CA SER A 33 4.92 6.51 7.77
C SER A 33 3.69 5.64 7.97
N GLU A 34 2.93 5.43 6.89
CA GLU A 34 1.70 4.65 6.88
C GLU A 34 2.01 3.16 6.98
N LEU A 35 2.94 2.68 6.17
CA LEU A 35 3.38 1.27 6.21
C LEU A 35 4.00 0.91 7.57
N ALA A 36 4.70 1.83 8.23
CA ALA A 36 5.26 1.60 9.56
C ALA A 36 4.19 1.51 10.68
N LEU A 37 2.97 2.01 10.44
CA LEU A 37 1.86 1.89 11.39
C LEU A 37 1.11 0.56 11.27
N MET A 38 1.27 -0.15 10.15
CA MET A 38 0.58 -1.42 9.92
C MET A 38 1.03 -2.48 10.91
N LYS A 39 0.15 -3.45 11.18
CA LYS A 39 0.55 -4.63 11.95
C LYS A 39 1.53 -5.48 11.13
N PRO A 40 2.49 -6.17 11.77
CA PRO A 40 3.35 -7.13 11.07
C PRO A 40 2.61 -8.26 10.36
N THR A 41 1.39 -8.57 10.81
CA THR A 41 0.50 -9.58 10.21
C THR A 41 -0.41 -9.03 9.11
N ALA A 42 -0.36 -7.72 8.85
CA ALA A 42 -1.33 -7.09 7.96
C ALA A 42 -0.98 -7.28 6.48
N ILE A 43 -2.02 -7.30 5.65
CA ILE A 43 -1.93 -7.34 4.19
C ILE A 43 -2.53 -6.06 3.61
N ILE A 44 -1.82 -5.46 2.64
CA ILE A 44 -2.32 -4.33 1.85
C ILE A 44 -2.60 -4.75 0.41
N VAL A 45 -3.73 -4.35 -0.14
CA VAL A 45 -4.15 -4.68 -1.51
C VAL A 45 -4.40 -3.39 -2.28
N ASN A 46 -3.78 -3.26 -3.46
CA ASN A 46 -4.00 -2.15 -4.37
C ASN A 46 -4.43 -2.64 -5.75
N THR A 47 -5.68 -2.38 -6.09
CA THR A 47 -6.27 -2.60 -7.42
C THR A 47 -6.73 -1.27 -8.05
N SER A 48 -6.24 -0.14 -7.53
CA SER A 48 -6.67 1.20 -7.94
C SER A 48 -5.69 1.81 -8.95
N ARG A 49 -4.66 2.50 -8.48
CA ARG A 49 -3.54 3.03 -9.28
C ARG A 49 -2.24 2.83 -8.52
N GLY A 50 -1.16 2.46 -9.24
CA GLY A 50 0.15 2.19 -8.66
C GLY A 50 0.63 3.31 -7.73
N PRO A 51 0.68 4.57 -8.20
CA PRO A 51 1.22 5.70 -7.42
C PRO A 51 0.41 6.11 -6.19
N VAL A 52 -0.62 5.37 -5.78
CA VAL A 52 -1.25 5.56 -4.46
C VAL A 52 -0.35 5.05 -3.34
N ILE A 53 0.45 4.02 -3.61
CA ILE A 53 1.47 3.50 -2.71
C ILE A 53 2.84 3.91 -3.25
N ASP A 54 3.75 4.33 -2.37
CA ASP A 54 5.17 4.43 -2.74
C ASP A 54 5.76 3.01 -2.92
N GLU A 55 5.91 2.59 -4.17
CA GLU A 55 6.35 1.23 -4.54
C GLU A 55 7.73 0.87 -3.96
N LYS A 56 8.66 1.83 -3.92
CA LYS A 56 10.02 1.61 -3.39
C LYS A 56 9.98 1.34 -1.89
N VAL A 57 9.15 2.10 -1.18
CA VAL A 57 8.97 1.92 0.26
C VAL A 57 8.22 0.64 0.56
N LEU A 58 7.21 0.29 -0.24
CA LEU A 58 6.49 -0.97 -0.11
C LEU A 58 7.43 -2.16 -0.27
N TYR A 59 8.24 -2.17 -1.33
CA TYR A 59 9.24 -3.21 -1.58
C TYR A 59 10.19 -3.37 -0.38
N ARG A 60 10.72 -2.26 0.14
CA ARG A 60 11.60 -2.28 1.32
C ARG A 60 10.88 -2.85 2.55
N THR A 61 9.65 -2.42 2.80
CA THR A 61 8.84 -2.85 3.95
C THR A 61 8.58 -4.35 3.91
N LEU A 62 8.26 -4.89 2.73
CA LEU A 62 8.08 -6.32 2.51
C LEU A 62 9.40 -7.09 2.65
N SER A 63 10.49 -6.58 2.06
CA SER A 63 11.82 -7.20 2.13
C SER A 63 12.35 -7.28 3.57
N GLU A 64 11.97 -6.32 4.42
CA GLU A 64 12.29 -6.28 5.85
C GLU A 64 11.28 -7.07 6.72
N ASN A 65 10.30 -7.77 6.12
CA ASN A 65 9.22 -8.50 6.80
C ASN A 65 8.45 -7.65 7.83
N LYS A 66 8.27 -6.35 7.56
CA LYS A 66 7.55 -5.43 8.46
C LYS A 66 6.03 -5.55 8.35
N ILE A 67 5.53 -6.08 7.24
CA ILE A 67 4.13 -6.45 7.02
C ILE A 67 4.11 -7.85 6.39
N PHE A 68 2.97 -8.53 6.45
CA PHE A 68 2.87 -9.91 6.01
C PHE A 68 2.95 -10.04 4.49
N GLY A 69 2.32 -9.13 3.76
CA GLY A 69 2.31 -9.18 2.30
C GLY A 69 1.57 -8.02 1.66
N ALA A 70 1.69 -7.95 0.34
CA ALA A 70 0.92 -7.04 -0.49
C ALA A 70 0.35 -7.76 -1.72
N GLY A 71 -0.88 -7.40 -2.12
CA GLY A 71 -1.48 -7.82 -3.39
C GLY A 71 -1.60 -6.63 -4.33
N LEU A 72 -0.92 -6.66 -5.47
CA LEU A 72 -0.88 -5.56 -6.42
C LEU A 72 -1.38 -6.03 -7.79
N ASP A 73 -2.32 -5.28 -8.35
CA ASP A 73 -2.77 -5.43 -9.75
C ASP A 73 -2.25 -4.28 -10.63
N VAL A 74 -1.73 -3.22 -10.01
CA VAL A 74 -1.30 -1.97 -10.65
C VAL A 74 0.08 -1.54 -10.15
N PHE A 75 0.87 -0.92 -11.03
CA PHE A 75 2.26 -0.52 -10.78
C PHE A 75 2.51 0.95 -11.14
N ASP A 76 3.61 1.54 -10.68
CA ASP A 76 3.98 2.92 -11.04
C ASP A 76 4.24 3.09 -12.54
N GLU A 77 4.86 2.07 -13.14
CA GLU A 77 5.11 1.97 -14.58
C GLU A 77 4.27 0.82 -15.13
N GLU A 78 3.43 1.12 -16.13
CA GLU A 78 2.57 0.15 -16.77
C GLU A 78 2.70 0.21 -18.31
N PRO A 79 3.07 -0.90 -18.99
CA PRO A 79 3.21 -2.26 -18.47
C PRO A 79 4.42 -2.42 -17.53
N PRO A 80 4.33 -3.31 -16.51
CA PRO A 80 5.43 -3.55 -15.61
C PRO A 80 6.64 -4.10 -16.38
N ARG A 81 7.83 -3.65 -15.98
CA ARG A 81 9.08 -4.12 -16.56
C ARG A 81 9.22 -5.63 -16.33
N PRO A 82 9.78 -6.40 -17.28
CA PRO A 82 9.94 -7.86 -17.16
C PRO A 82 10.73 -8.33 -15.92
N THR A 83 11.46 -7.42 -15.28
CA THR A 83 12.29 -7.70 -14.09
C THR A 83 11.50 -7.63 -12.78
N ILE A 84 10.30 -7.02 -12.77
CA ILE A 84 9.45 -6.96 -11.58
C ILE A 84 8.96 -8.37 -11.26
N ARG A 85 9.18 -8.81 -10.01
CA ARG A 85 8.65 -10.07 -9.49
C ARG A 85 7.55 -9.74 -8.49
N CYS A 86 6.35 -10.25 -8.76
CA CYS A 86 5.26 -10.31 -7.79
C CYS A 86 5.57 -11.34 -6.70
#